data_AF-A0A258EJJ4-F1
#
_entry.id   AF-A0A258EJJ4-F1
#
_cell.length_a   1.000
_cell.length_b   1.000
_cell.length_c   1.000
_cell.angle_alpha   90.00
_cell.angle_beta   90.00
_cell.angle_gamma   90.00
#
_symmetry.space_group_name_H-M   'P 1'
#
loop_
_entity.id
_entity.type
_entity.pdbx_description
1 polymer ?
#
loop_
_entity_poly.entity_id
_entity_poly.type
_entity_poly.pdbx_seq_one_letter_code
_entity_poly.pdbx_strand_id
1 'polypeptide(L)'
;MTFINLVSFFLLYYLRKSTGPEDFTSKFKKYLNYGMFLSGVLIVLVNSSVPPAFLYQLLSFLLVGSIIYLIVNTPSLEQHKNLAITPLPIIAVSLFRFLVKLYDEDLYLSVETYINAAGFFAFIWAVTMGINHRKEIKERKLEQLIAKEKERQFLIAQERKNELERLVQERTFEINQQKEELQEAIDHLRSTQEQLVQQEKLASLGQLTAGIAHEINNPLQAVQNCLHLATRTGLSEKKRREYLGLA
;
A
#
# COMPACT_ATOMS: atom_id res chain seq x y z
N MET A 1 26.12 -14.47 49.51
CA MET A 1 26.17 -14.03 48.09
C MET A 1 25.11 -12.96 47.86
N THR A 2 25.48 -11.71 47.60
CA THR A 2 24.52 -10.60 47.43
C THR A 2 24.06 -10.50 45.97
N PHE A 3 22.85 -11.01 45.69
CA PHE A 3 22.22 -11.00 44.37
C PHE A 3 22.16 -9.60 43.71
N ILE A 4 22.18 -8.53 44.51
CA ILE A 4 22.16 -7.13 44.07
C ILE A 4 23.29 -6.77 43.09
N ASN A 5 24.49 -7.30 43.31
CA ASN A 5 25.63 -7.00 42.45
C ASN A 5 25.50 -7.70 41.09
N LEU A 6 24.98 -8.92 41.08
CA LEU A 6 24.69 -9.67 39.87
C LEU A 6 23.60 -8.95 39.05
N VAL A 7 22.56 -8.45 39.72
CA VAL A 7 21.50 -7.63 39.11
C VAL A 7 22.07 -6.37 38.46
N SER A 8 22.97 -5.65 39.16
CA SER A 8 23.61 -4.44 38.61
C SER A 8 24.42 -4.71 37.34
N PHE A 9 25.17 -5.83 37.33
CA PHE A 9 25.96 -6.26 36.18
C PHE A 9 25.06 -6.67 35.00
N PHE A 10 24.02 -7.46 35.26
CA PHE A 10 23.08 -7.89 34.23
C PHE A 10 22.28 -6.73 33.63
N LEU A 11 21.86 -5.76 34.46
CA LEU A 11 21.20 -4.55 33.99
C LEU A 11 22.09 -3.77 33.03
N LEU A 12 23.36 -3.53 33.39
CA LEU A 12 24.31 -2.81 32.54
C LEU A 12 24.67 -3.57 31.27
N TYR A 13 24.86 -4.90 31.38
CA TYR A 13 25.10 -5.77 30.23
C TYR A 13 23.93 -5.74 29.25
N TYR A 14 22.70 -5.86 29.76
CA TYR A 14 21.52 -5.83 28.92
C TYR A 14 21.32 -4.45 28.31
N LEU A 15 21.52 -3.37 29.08
CA LEU A 15 21.44 -2.00 28.55
C LEU A 15 22.40 -1.84 27.36
N ARG A 16 23.66 -2.24 27.53
CA ARG A 16 24.67 -2.19 26.47
C ARG A 16 24.28 -3.00 25.23
N LYS A 17 23.71 -4.20 25.42
CA LYS A 17 23.33 -5.11 24.33
C LYS A 17 22.05 -4.70 23.61
N SER A 18 21.13 -4.10 24.33
CA SER A 18 19.81 -3.69 23.82
C SER A 18 19.87 -2.36 23.06
N THR A 19 20.83 -1.50 23.36
CA THR A 19 21.01 -0.22 22.67
C THR A 19 21.89 -0.39 21.43
N GLY A 20 21.39 0.01 20.26
CA GLY A 20 22.11 -0.12 18.99
C GLY A 20 23.34 0.79 18.87
N PRO A 21 24.09 0.69 17.75
CA PRO A 21 25.16 1.63 17.43
C PRO A 21 24.68 3.09 17.32
N GLU A 22 23.40 3.29 16.97
CA GLU A 22 22.82 4.58 16.59
C GLU A 22 22.17 5.37 17.76
N ASP A 23 21.78 4.70 18.85
CA ASP A 23 20.96 5.34 19.91
C ASP A 23 21.76 6.17 20.93
N PHE A 24 23.09 6.04 21.00
CA PHE A 24 23.93 6.71 22.00
C PHE A 24 25.30 7.18 21.49
N THR A 25 25.70 8.39 21.92
CA THR A 25 27.06 8.91 21.73
C THR A 25 28.11 7.97 22.35
N SER A 26 29.30 7.89 21.73
CA SER A 26 30.45 7.07 22.19
C SER A 26 30.80 7.29 23.68
N LYS A 27 30.53 8.48 24.23
CA LYS A 27 30.71 8.81 25.66
C LYS A 27 29.79 8.02 26.60
N PHE A 28 28.54 7.78 26.22
CA PHE A 28 27.59 7.01 27.05
C PHE A 28 27.98 5.54 27.18
N LYS A 29 28.46 4.93 26.09
CA LYS A 29 28.99 3.56 26.10
C LYS A 29 30.20 3.41 27.02
N LYS A 30 31.04 4.45 27.13
CA LYS A 30 32.15 4.47 28.12
C LYS A 30 31.63 4.46 29.55
N TYR A 31 30.62 5.28 29.88
CA TYR A 31 30.00 5.27 31.21
C TYR A 31 29.38 3.92 31.59
N LEU A 32 28.74 3.23 30.64
CA LEU A 32 28.23 1.87 30.87
C LEU A 32 29.35 0.86 31.14
N ASN A 33 30.48 0.96 30.41
CA ASN A 33 31.64 0.10 30.65
C ASN A 33 32.30 0.38 32.01
N TYR A 34 32.43 1.65 32.41
CA TYR A 34 32.91 2.02 33.74
C TYR A 34 31.97 1.50 34.84
N GLY A 35 30.66 1.59 34.64
CA GLY A 35 29.67 1.00 35.55
C GLY A 35 29.80 -0.52 35.68
N MET A 36 30.02 -1.24 34.57
CA MET A 36 30.20 -2.70 34.60
C MET A 36 31.49 -3.08 35.33
N PHE A 37 32.58 -2.36 35.07
CA PHE A 37 33.84 -2.55 35.78
C PHE A 37 33.68 -2.31 37.28
N LEU A 38 33.04 -1.20 37.66
CA LEU A 38 32.76 -0.85 39.05
C LEU A 38 31.88 -1.92 39.74
N SER A 39 30.86 -2.45 39.06
CA SER A 39 30.05 -3.56 39.58
C SER A 39 30.88 -4.82 39.79
N GLY A 40 31.81 -5.13 38.89
CA GLY A 40 32.70 -6.29 39.00
C GLY A 40 33.68 -6.17 40.17
N VAL A 41 34.23 -4.98 40.37
CA VAL A 41 35.08 -4.66 41.51
C VAL A 41 34.29 -4.80 42.82
N LEU A 42 33.05 -4.29 42.87
CA LEU A 42 32.19 -4.45 44.05
C LEU A 42 31.82 -5.91 44.33
N ILE A 43 31.65 -6.76 43.31
CA ILE A 43 31.46 -8.22 43.51
C ILE A 43 32.66 -8.81 44.23
N VAL A 44 33.88 -8.50 43.78
CA VAL A 44 35.11 -9.03 44.40
C VAL A 44 35.27 -8.51 45.82
N LEU A 45 35.08 -7.20 46.04
CA LEU A 45 35.24 -6.57 47.36
C LEU A 45 34.22 -7.07 48.38
N VAL A 46 32.95 -7.25 48.00
CA VAL A 46 31.91 -7.77 48.91
C VAL A 46 32.16 -9.22 49.31
N ASN A 47 32.80 -10.01 48.45
CA ASN A 47 33.16 -11.40 48.76
C ASN A 47 34.55 -11.53 49.42
N SER A 48 35.36 -10.47 49.40
CA SER A 48 36.61 -10.43 50.15
C SER A 48 36.32 -10.17 51.62
N SER A 49 37.01 -10.84 52.53
CA SER A 49 36.87 -10.66 53.99
C SER A 49 37.45 -9.31 54.49
N VAL A 50 37.38 -8.26 53.67
CA VAL A 50 37.92 -6.93 53.96
C VAL A 50 36.84 -6.12 54.67
N PRO A 51 36.99 -5.80 55.97
CA PRO A 51 36.07 -4.91 56.67
C PRO A 51 36.29 -3.44 56.25
N PRO A 52 35.24 -2.59 56.28
CA PRO A 52 33.87 -2.90 56.66
C PRO A 52 33.00 -3.33 55.46
N ALA A 53 32.47 -4.57 55.51
CA ALA A 53 31.65 -5.16 54.45
C ALA A 53 30.36 -4.35 54.15
N PHE A 54 29.83 -3.64 55.15
CA PHE A 54 28.64 -2.81 55.04
C PHE A 54 28.78 -1.69 53.99
N LEU A 55 29.94 -1.04 53.91
CA LEU A 55 30.16 0.08 53.00
C LEU A 55 30.08 -0.35 51.52
N TYR A 56 30.67 -1.51 51.19
CA TYR A 56 30.62 -2.04 49.84
C TYR A 56 29.18 -2.41 49.43
N GLN A 57 28.38 -2.94 50.35
CA GLN A 57 26.99 -3.29 50.09
C GLN A 57 26.10 -2.03 49.91
N LEU A 58 26.36 -0.97 50.66
CA LEU A 58 25.70 0.33 50.49
C LEU A 58 26.05 0.96 49.12
N LEU A 59 27.32 0.92 48.73
CA LEU A 59 27.78 1.37 47.41
C LEU A 59 27.08 0.62 46.27
N SER A 60 26.84 -0.69 46.42
CA SER A 60 26.10 -1.49 45.45
C SER A 60 24.64 -1.02 45.27
N PHE A 61 23.94 -0.67 46.34
CA PHE A 61 22.58 -0.13 46.24
C PHE A 61 22.55 1.25 45.57
N LEU A 62 23.51 2.12 45.88
CA LEU A 62 23.65 3.42 45.22
C LEU A 62 23.92 3.28 43.72
N LEU A 63 24.74 2.31 43.34
CA LEU A 63 25.05 2.01 41.94
C LEU A 63 23.80 1.54 41.18
N VAL A 64 23.04 0.59 41.74
CA VAL A 64 21.78 0.10 41.14
C VAL A 64 20.74 1.21 41.05
N GLY A 65 20.59 2.03 42.09
CA GLY A 65 19.68 3.17 42.10
C GLY A 65 20.04 4.21 41.03
N SER A 66 21.33 4.51 40.86
CA SER A 66 21.83 5.41 39.82
C SER A 66 21.53 4.89 38.40
N ILE A 67 21.67 3.57 38.18
CA ILE A 67 21.31 2.95 36.89
C ILE A 67 19.82 3.06 36.60
N ILE A 68 18.96 2.75 37.58
CA ILE A 68 17.51 2.85 37.42
C ILE A 68 17.11 4.30 37.12
N TYR A 69 17.68 5.25 37.84
CA TYR A 69 17.45 6.68 37.62
C TYR A 69 17.83 7.09 36.18
N LEU A 70 18.99 6.64 35.70
CA LEU A 70 19.42 6.89 34.32
C LEU A 70 18.45 6.29 33.28
N ILE A 71 17.93 5.07 33.50
CA ILE A 71 16.99 4.44 32.56
C ILE A 71 15.67 5.20 32.51
N VAL A 72 15.15 5.64 33.65
CA VAL A 72 13.85 6.32 33.73
C VAL A 72 13.91 7.76 33.22
N ASN A 73 14.99 8.48 33.52
CA ASN A 73 15.13 9.90 33.20
C ASN A 73 15.65 10.17 31.78
N THR A 74 16.08 9.14 31.04
CA THR A 74 16.60 9.30 29.68
C THR A 74 15.51 9.01 28.63
N PRO A 75 15.05 10.00 27.85
CA PRO A 75 13.96 9.83 26.89
C PRO A 75 14.25 8.79 25.79
N SER A 76 15.52 8.64 25.39
CA SER A 76 15.92 7.65 24.38
C SER A 76 15.81 6.20 24.82
N LEU A 77 15.61 5.92 26.13
CA LEU A 77 15.40 4.58 26.67
C LEU A 77 13.94 4.30 27.03
N GLU A 78 12.98 5.05 26.49
CA GLU A 78 11.56 4.84 26.81
C GLU A 78 11.08 3.41 26.53
N GLN A 79 11.57 2.80 25.45
CA GLN A 79 11.31 1.39 25.09
C GLN A 79 11.96 0.38 26.06
N HIS A 80 12.89 0.83 26.90
CA HIS A 80 13.62 0.02 27.88
C HIS A 80 13.26 0.34 29.34
N LYS A 81 12.29 1.23 29.60
CA LYS A 81 11.79 1.51 30.96
C LYS A 81 11.28 0.24 31.66
N ASN A 82 10.64 -0.68 30.91
CA ASN A 82 10.19 -1.98 31.44
C ASN A 82 11.35 -2.89 31.90
N LEU A 83 12.57 -2.63 31.43
CA LEU A 83 13.77 -3.34 31.86
C LEU A 83 14.20 -2.94 33.28
N ALA A 84 13.99 -1.66 33.66
CA ALA A 84 14.25 -1.18 35.01
C ALA A 84 13.23 -1.71 36.03
N ILE A 85 12.01 -2.02 35.57
CA ILE A 85 10.95 -2.60 36.40
C ILE A 85 11.26 -4.08 36.71
N THR A 86 11.84 -4.81 35.76
CA THR A 86 12.07 -6.28 35.84
C THR A 86 12.90 -6.79 37.04
N PRO A 87 13.90 -6.09 37.59
CA PRO A 87 14.59 -6.52 38.81
C PRO A 87 14.08 -5.85 40.10
N LEU A 88 13.04 -5.02 40.03
CA LEU A 88 12.61 -4.18 41.16
C LEU A 88 12.28 -4.97 42.44
N PRO A 89 11.55 -6.10 42.38
CA PRO A 89 11.30 -6.94 43.57
C PRO A 89 12.59 -7.57 44.13
N ILE A 90 13.56 -7.93 43.29
CA ILE A 90 14.84 -8.49 43.74
C ILE A 90 15.62 -7.42 44.51
N ILE A 91 15.58 -6.18 44.02
CA ILE A 91 16.22 -5.02 44.67
C ILE A 91 15.53 -4.72 46.00
N ALA A 92 14.19 -4.74 46.05
CA ALA A 92 13.42 -4.52 47.27
C ALA A 92 13.72 -5.56 48.36
N VAL A 93 13.72 -6.86 48.01
CA VAL A 93 14.07 -7.94 48.94
C VAL A 93 15.52 -7.82 49.41
N SER A 94 16.43 -7.44 48.51
CA SER A 94 17.84 -7.23 48.85
C SER A 94 18.02 -6.06 49.82
N LEU A 95 17.29 -4.96 49.61
CA LEU A 95 17.32 -3.80 50.49
C LEU A 95 16.74 -4.14 51.87
N PHE A 96 15.62 -4.84 51.91
CA PHE A 96 15.01 -5.29 53.16
C PHE A 96 15.96 -6.19 53.96
N ARG A 97 16.62 -7.16 53.29
CA ARG A 97 17.66 -8.00 53.90
C ARG A 97 18.77 -7.18 54.55
N PHE A 98 19.24 -6.15 53.85
CA PHE A 98 20.32 -5.29 54.32
C PHE A 98 19.90 -4.45 55.54
N LEU A 99 18.70 -3.89 55.52
CA LEU A 99 18.18 -3.09 56.63
C LEU A 99 17.97 -3.92 57.90
N VAL A 100 17.39 -5.12 57.77
CA VAL A 100 17.19 -6.01 58.90
C VAL A 100 18.52 -6.43 59.52
N LYS A 101 19.51 -6.80 58.70
CA LYS A 101 20.85 -7.16 59.17
C LYS A 101 21.58 -6.00 59.88
N LEU A 102 21.31 -4.76 59.49
CA LEU A 102 21.90 -3.57 60.11
C LEU A 102 21.27 -3.25 61.47
N TYR A 103 19.99 -3.56 61.64
CA TYR A 103 19.23 -3.24 62.85
C TYR A 103 19.53 -4.21 64.00
N ASP A 104 19.36 -5.51 63.75
CA ASP A 104 19.52 -6.55 64.77
C ASP A 104 19.88 -7.90 64.12
N GLU A 105 20.98 -8.50 64.59
CA GLU A 105 21.52 -9.73 64.00
C GLU A 105 20.68 -10.97 64.35
N ASP A 106 20.09 -11.01 65.54
CA ASP A 106 19.21 -12.10 65.97
C ASP A 106 17.88 -12.07 65.19
N LEU A 107 17.34 -10.88 64.96
CA LEU A 107 16.15 -10.68 64.13
C LEU A 107 16.42 -11.09 62.68
N TYR A 108 17.59 -10.77 62.13
CA TYR A 108 18.00 -11.24 60.81
C TYR A 108 17.96 -12.77 60.69
N LEU A 109 18.56 -13.48 61.65
CA LEU A 109 18.56 -14.94 61.65
C LEU A 109 17.14 -15.51 61.73
N SER A 110 16.24 -14.85 62.48
CA SER A 110 14.84 -15.29 62.59
C SER A 110 14.03 -15.16 61.28
N VAL A 111 14.30 -14.12 60.48
CA VAL A 111 13.55 -13.84 59.24
C VAL A 111 14.27 -14.28 57.97
N GLU A 112 15.53 -14.73 58.06
CA GLU A 112 16.36 -15.07 56.89
C GLU A 112 15.68 -16.07 55.95
N THR A 113 15.00 -17.07 56.49
CA THR A 113 14.23 -18.06 55.71
C THR A 113 13.13 -17.40 54.86
N TYR A 114 12.38 -16.47 55.43
CA TYR A 114 11.32 -15.75 54.71
C TYR A 114 11.90 -14.79 53.66
N ILE A 115 13.00 -14.12 53.97
CA ILE A 115 13.71 -13.23 53.03
C ILE A 115 14.27 -14.04 51.85
N ASN A 116 14.81 -15.24 52.11
CA ASN A 116 15.26 -16.15 51.05
C ASN A 116 14.08 -16.60 50.17
N ALA A 117 12.95 -16.99 50.77
CA ALA A 117 11.74 -17.34 50.03
C ALA A 117 11.22 -16.18 49.16
N ALA A 118 11.16 -14.96 49.69
CA ALA A 118 10.80 -13.76 48.94
C ALA A 118 11.76 -13.51 47.77
N GLY A 119 13.05 -13.80 47.93
CA GLY A 119 14.05 -13.74 46.87
C GLY A 119 13.77 -14.71 45.72
N PHE A 120 13.33 -15.94 46.01
CA PHE A 120 12.90 -16.91 45.00
C PHE A 120 11.68 -16.43 44.22
N PHE A 121 10.65 -15.88 44.90
CA PHE A 121 9.49 -15.32 44.22
C PHE A 121 9.85 -14.10 43.35
N ALA A 122 10.74 -13.24 43.84
CA ALA A 122 11.25 -12.11 43.06
C ALA A 122 12.01 -12.57 41.80
N PHE A 123 12.74 -13.69 41.87
CA PHE A 123 13.39 -14.30 40.72
C PHE A 123 12.37 -14.86 39.72
N ILE A 124 11.37 -15.62 40.18
CA ILE A 124 10.30 -16.13 39.31
C ILE A 124 9.59 -14.96 38.60
N TRP A 125 9.29 -13.89 39.33
CA TRP A 125 8.70 -12.69 38.77
C TRP A 125 9.58 -12.05 37.70
N ALA A 126 10.89 -11.91 37.96
CA ALA A 126 11.84 -11.35 37.00
C ALA A 126 11.93 -12.19 35.71
N VAL A 127 11.87 -13.52 35.83
CA VAL A 127 11.83 -14.43 34.68
C VAL A 127 10.53 -14.26 33.89
N THR A 128 9.38 -14.28 34.56
CA THR A 128 8.07 -14.10 33.92
C THR A 128 7.99 -12.75 33.20
N MET A 129 8.44 -11.68 33.85
CA MET A 129 8.44 -10.35 33.27
C MET A 129 9.40 -10.24 32.08
N GLY A 130 10.58 -10.89 32.16
CA GLY A 130 11.54 -10.95 31.06
C GLY A 130 10.98 -11.69 29.82
N ILE A 131 10.20 -12.75 30.01
CA ILE A 131 9.53 -13.47 28.92
C ILE A 131 8.44 -12.58 28.30
N ASN A 132 7.61 -11.96 29.13
CA ASN A 132 6.54 -11.08 28.66
C ASN A 132 7.09 -9.89 27.85
N HIS A 133 8.17 -9.27 28.31
CA HIS A 133 8.81 -8.16 27.60
C HIS A 133 9.35 -8.57 26.22
N ARG A 134 9.95 -9.78 26.12
CA ARG A 134 10.42 -10.31 24.83
C ARG A 134 9.28 -10.55 23.85
N LYS A 135 8.12 -11.00 24.35
CA LYS A 135 6.92 -11.20 23.54
C LYS A 135 6.39 -9.86 23.01
N GLU A 136 6.27 -8.88 23.89
CA GLU A 136 5.80 -7.52 23.56
C GLU A 136 6.68 -6.83 22.51
N ILE A 137 8.00 -7.01 22.56
CA ILE A 137 8.94 -6.49 21.54
C ILE A 137 8.69 -7.16 20.17
N LYS A 138 8.42 -8.46 20.14
CA LYS A 138 8.17 -9.19 18.89
C LYS A 138 6.85 -8.78 18.26
N GLU A 139 5.80 -8.63 19.06
CA GLU A 139 4.48 -8.20 18.59
C GLU A 139 4.55 -6.80 17.97
N ARG A 140 5.18 -5.84 18.65
CA ARG A 140 5.38 -4.48 18.10
C ARG A 140 6.15 -4.48 16.79
N LYS A 141 7.20 -5.30 16.65
CA LYS A 141 7.95 -5.43 15.40
C LYS A 141 7.10 -6.02 14.28
N LEU A 142 6.26 -7.00 14.60
CA LEU A 142 5.35 -7.61 13.63
C LEU A 142 4.30 -6.60 13.14
N GLU A 143 3.71 -5.83 14.05
CA GLU A 143 2.78 -4.75 13.70
C GLU A 143 3.40 -3.71 12.77
N GLN A 144 4.65 -3.30 13.05
CA GLN A 144 5.38 -2.37 12.20
C GLN A 144 5.65 -2.93 10.79
N LEU A 145 5.99 -4.22 10.68
CA LEU A 145 6.19 -4.87 9.38
C LEU A 145 4.87 -4.95 8.60
N ILE A 146 3.77 -5.31 9.26
CA ILE A 146 2.44 -5.34 8.65
C ILE A 146 2.01 -3.94 8.21
N ALA A 147 2.27 -2.90 9.01
CA ALA A 147 1.96 -1.51 8.67
C ALA A 147 2.75 -1.05 7.43
N LYS A 148 4.06 -1.35 7.38
CA LYS A 148 4.89 -1.05 6.20
C LYS A 148 4.44 -1.78 4.95
N GLU A 149 4.06 -3.05 5.08
CA GLU A 149 3.55 -3.81 3.94
C GLU A 149 2.22 -3.24 3.46
N LYS A 150 1.30 -2.90 4.37
CA LYS A 150 0.03 -2.23 4.03
C LYS A 150 0.25 -0.91 3.31
N GLU A 151 1.20 -0.09 3.77
CA GLU A 151 1.57 1.17 3.13
C GLU A 151 2.07 0.93 1.70
N ARG A 152 2.96 -0.05 1.51
CA ARG A 152 3.45 -0.43 0.17
C ARG A 152 2.32 -0.90 -0.75
N GLN A 153 1.43 -1.75 -0.24
CA GLN A 153 0.28 -2.23 -1.01
C GLN A 153 -0.66 -1.07 -1.40
N PHE A 154 -0.87 -0.12 -0.49
CA PHE A 154 -1.67 1.08 -0.76
C PHE A 154 -1.06 1.93 -1.88
N LEU A 155 0.25 2.16 -1.85
CA LEU A 155 0.96 2.90 -2.91
C LEU A 155 0.84 2.21 -4.27
N ILE A 156 1.07 0.89 -4.33
CA ILE A 156 0.93 0.11 -5.57
C ILE A 156 -0.52 0.15 -6.10
N ALA A 157 -1.50 0.03 -5.21
CA ALA A 157 -2.91 0.12 -5.60
C ALA A 157 -3.27 1.51 -6.15
N GLN A 158 -2.69 2.56 -5.58
CA GLN A 158 -2.88 3.92 -6.04
C GLN A 158 -2.23 4.16 -7.41
N GLU A 159 -1.01 3.67 -7.63
CA GLU A 159 -0.35 3.72 -8.94
C GLU A 159 -1.17 2.99 -10.01
N ARG A 160 -1.61 1.75 -9.73
CA ARG A 160 -2.46 0.97 -10.64
C ARG A 160 -3.78 1.66 -10.94
N LYS A 161 -4.38 2.33 -9.95
CA LYS A 161 -5.62 3.09 -10.15
C LYS A 161 -5.38 4.25 -11.11
N ASN A 162 -4.32 5.03 -10.90
CA ASN A 162 -3.99 6.16 -11.76
C ASN A 162 -3.67 5.69 -13.20
N GLU A 163 -2.94 4.59 -13.35
CA GLU A 163 -2.65 3.98 -14.65
C GLU A 163 -3.94 3.52 -15.34
N LEU A 164 -4.83 2.85 -14.62
CA LEU A 164 -6.13 2.41 -15.14
C LEU A 164 -7.00 3.60 -15.55
N GLU A 165 -7.06 4.66 -14.75
CA GLU A 165 -7.79 5.89 -15.08
C GLU A 165 -7.24 6.52 -16.36
N ARG A 166 -5.92 6.57 -16.53
CA ARG A 166 -5.27 7.08 -17.75
C ARG A 166 -5.63 6.24 -18.98
N LEU A 167 -5.53 4.91 -18.86
CA LEU A 167 -5.90 3.99 -19.93
C LEU A 167 -7.38 4.09 -20.28
N VAL A 168 -8.26 4.19 -19.29
CA VAL A 168 -9.70 4.38 -19.52
C VAL A 168 -9.94 5.69 -20.26
N GLN A 169 -9.27 6.78 -19.89
CA GLN A 169 -9.38 8.06 -20.59
C GLN A 169 -8.89 7.97 -22.04
N GLU A 170 -7.71 7.39 -22.27
CA GLU A 170 -7.15 7.17 -23.62
C GLU A 170 -8.12 6.34 -24.48
N ARG A 171 -8.62 5.21 -23.97
CA ARG A 171 -9.56 4.36 -24.70
C ARG A 171 -10.90 5.01 -24.94
N THR A 172 -11.39 5.82 -23.99
CA THR A 172 -12.64 6.57 -24.16
C THR A 172 -12.48 7.62 -25.25
N PHE A 173 -11.33 8.29 -25.31
CA PHE A 173 -11.01 9.25 -26.37
C PHE A 173 -10.95 8.56 -27.74
N GLU A 174 -10.21 7.45 -27.87
CA GLU A 174 -10.13 6.66 -29.11
C GLU A 174 -11.50 6.20 -29.60
N ILE A 175 -12.33 5.67 -28.69
CA ILE A 175 -13.69 5.20 -29.03
C ILE A 175 -14.56 6.36 -29.51
N ASN A 176 -14.49 7.53 -28.88
CA ASN A 176 -15.27 8.70 -29.30
C ASN A 176 -14.82 9.19 -30.69
N GLN A 177 -13.51 9.22 -30.95
CA GLN A 177 -12.99 9.58 -32.26
C GLN A 177 -13.46 8.59 -33.34
N GLN A 178 -13.32 7.28 -33.11
CA GLN A 178 -13.79 6.25 -34.06
C GLN A 178 -15.30 6.33 -34.29
N LYS A 179 -16.06 6.68 -33.25
CA LYS A 179 -17.51 6.89 -33.35
C LYS A 179 -17.84 8.10 -34.24
N GLU A 180 -17.12 9.21 -34.11
CA GLU A 180 -17.29 10.38 -34.96
C GLU A 180 -16.95 10.06 -36.41
N GLU A 181 -15.80 9.42 -36.66
CA GLU A 181 -15.38 8.99 -38.01
C GLU A 181 -16.40 8.03 -38.66
N LEU A 182 -16.93 7.08 -37.88
CA LEU A 182 -17.97 6.17 -38.36
C LEU A 182 -19.28 6.90 -38.67
N GLN A 183 -19.66 7.87 -37.85
CA GLN A 183 -20.86 8.67 -38.07
C GLN A 183 -20.74 9.49 -39.36
N GLU A 184 -19.60 10.13 -39.60
CA GLU A 184 -19.32 10.85 -40.83
C GLU A 184 -19.37 9.93 -42.06
N ALA A 185 -18.78 8.74 -41.97
CA ALA A 185 -18.82 7.75 -43.06
C ALA A 185 -20.26 7.29 -43.37
N ILE A 186 -21.08 7.08 -42.33
CA ILE A 186 -22.51 6.75 -42.49
C ILE A 186 -23.26 7.88 -43.19
N ASP A 187 -23.03 9.13 -42.77
CA ASP A 187 -23.70 10.30 -43.36
C ASP A 187 -23.30 10.49 -44.83
N HIS A 188 -22.01 10.28 -45.16
CA HIS A 188 -21.53 10.27 -46.54
C HIS A 188 -22.15 9.16 -47.38
N LEU A 189 -22.21 7.94 -46.87
CA LEU A 189 -22.83 6.80 -47.55
C LEU A 189 -24.31 7.08 -47.83
N ARG A 190 -25.04 7.62 -46.83
CA ARG A 190 -26.44 7.97 -46.96
C ARG A 190 -26.66 9.05 -48.03
N SER A 191 -25.87 10.12 -48.00
CA SER A 191 -25.94 11.17 -49.03
C SER A 191 -25.65 10.62 -50.44
N THR A 192 -24.66 9.74 -50.57
CA THR A 192 -24.31 9.11 -51.86
C THR A 192 -25.44 8.21 -52.35
N GLN A 193 -26.04 7.43 -51.45
CA GLN A 193 -27.18 6.57 -51.78
C GLN A 193 -28.39 7.38 -52.25
N GLU A 194 -28.70 8.51 -51.59
CA GLU A 194 -29.77 9.41 -52.01
C GLU A 194 -29.54 9.99 -53.41
N GLN A 195 -28.29 10.38 -53.72
CA GLN A 195 -27.91 10.84 -55.05
C GLN A 195 -28.05 9.74 -56.11
N LEU A 196 -27.62 8.51 -55.82
CA LEU A 196 -27.74 7.37 -56.73
C LEU A 196 -29.21 7.04 -57.02
N VAL A 197 -30.07 7.01 -56.00
CA VAL A 197 -31.52 6.81 -56.17
C VAL A 197 -32.12 7.89 -57.07
N GLN A 198 -31.69 9.15 -56.91
CA GLN A 198 -32.17 10.24 -57.76
C GLN A 198 -31.69 10.11 -59.21
N GLN A 199 -30.44 9.71 -59.43
CA GLN A 199 -29.89 9.45 -60.76
C GLN A 199 -30.63 8.30 -61.46
N GLU A 200 -30.92 7.21 -60.73
CA GLU A 200 -31.65 6.06 -61.26
C GLU A 200 -33.10 6.42 -61.64
N LYS A 201 -33.77 7.26 -60.83
CA LYS A 201 -35.09 7.82 -61.17
C LYS A 201 -35.05 8.64 -62.46
N LEU A 202 -34.07 9.52 -62.61
CA LEU A 202 -33.90 10.35 -63.81
C LEU A 202 -33.57 9.50 -65.05
N ALA A 203 -32.70 8.50 -64.91
CA ALA A 203 -32.38 7.57 -65.99
C ALA A 203 -33.62 6.77 -66.42
N SER A 204 -34.37 6.23 -65.46
CA SER A 204 -35.63 5.50 -65.74
C SER A 204 -36.65 6.38 -66.44
N LEU A 205 -36.80 7.64 -66.00
CA LEU A 205 -37.69 8.61 -66.64
C LEU A 205 -37.22 8.97 -68.06
N GLY A 206 -35.92 9.14 -68.27
CA GLY A 206 -35.32 9.38 -69.58
C GLY A 206 -35.55 8.20 -70.53
N GLN A 207 -35.37 6.97 -70.06
CA GLN A 207 -35.63 5.75 -70.83
C GLN A 207 -37.12 5.60 -71.18
N LEU A 208 -38.02 5.87 -70.23
CA LEU A 208 -39.46 5.89 -70.47
C LEU A 208 -39.83 6.94 -71.52
N THR A 209 -39.29 8.15 -71.40
CA THR A 209 -39.54 9.26 -72.33
C THR A 209 -39.02 8.94 -73.73
N ALA A 210 -37.84 8.36 -73.84
CA ALA A 210 -37.29 7.90 -75.12
C ALA A 210 -38.13 6.78 -75.73
N GLY A 211 -38.63 5.84 -74.92
CA GLY A 211 -39.58 4.80 -75.33
C GLY A 211 -40.87 5.41 -75.88
N ILE A 212 -41.50 6.34 -75.14
CA ILE A 212 -42.71 7.06 -75.58
C ILE A 212 -42.44 7.83 -76.88
N ALA A 213 -41.32 8.55 -76.97
CA ALA A 213 -40.95 9.27 -78.20
C ALA A 213 -40.77 8.33 -79.40
N HIS A 214 -40.17 7.16 -79.18
CA HIS A 214 -40.01 6.15 -80.21
C HIS A 214 -41.36 5.55 -80.64
N GLU A 215 -42.26 5.28 -79.69
CA GLU A 215 -43.61 4.77 -79.97
C GLU A 215 -44.51 5.81 -80.65
N ILE A 216 -44.33 7.11 -80.38
CA ILE A 216 -45.04 8.20 -81.08
C ILE A 216 -44.48 8.41 -82.49
N ASN A 217 -43.16 8.32 -82.66
CA ASN A 217 -42.54 8.49 -83.98
C ASN A 217 -42.96 7.40 -84.97
N ASN A 218 -43.22 6.18 -84.51
CA ASN A 218 -43.64 5.07 -85.37
C ASN A 218 -44.94 5.35 -86.17
N PRO A 219 -46.10 5.68 -85.55
CA PRO A 219 -47.31 6.01 -86.28
C PRO A 219 -47.14 7.30 -87.09
N LEU A 220 -46.36 8.28 -86.61
CA LEU A 220 -46.14 9.53 -87.34
C LEU A 220 -45.37 9.30 -88.64
N GLN A 221 -44.37 8.41 -88.63
CA GLN A 221 -43.71 7.94 -89.85
C GLN A 221 -44.65 7.18 -90.78
N ALA A 222 -45.57 6.38 -90.24
CA ALA A 222 -46.60 5.70 -91.04
C ALA A 222 -47.51 6.72 -91.75
N VAL A 223 -48.02 7.72 -91.02
CA VAL A 223 -48.83 8.83 -91.57
C VAL A 223 -48.05 9.61 -92.63
N GLN A 224 -46.79 9.97 -92.36
CA GLN A 224 -45.92 10.65 -93.34
C GLN A 224 -45.72 9.82 -94.60
N ASN A 225 -45.48 8.51 -94.48
CA ASN A 225 -45.34 7.61 -95.63
C ASN A 225 -46.65 7.52 -96.43
N CYS A 226 -47.81 7.41 -95.77
CA CYS A 226 -49.12 7.42 -96.42
C CYS A 226 -49.36 8.72 -97.21
N LEU A 227 -49.05 9.87 -96.59
CA LEU A 227 -49.14 11.19 -97.25
C LEU A 227 -48.15 11.31 -98.43
N HIS A 228 -46.92 10.81 -98.29
CA HIS A 228 -45.94 10.80 -99.38
C HIS A 228 -46.40 9.94 -100.57
N LEU A 229 -46.97 8.76 -100.31
CA LEU A 229 -47.53 7.90 -101.35
C LEU A 229 -48.74 8.53 -102.04
N ALA A 230 -49.59 9.25 -101.30
CA ALA A 230 -50.73 9.97 -101.86
C ALA A 230 -50.33 11.14 -102.77
N THR A 231 -49.19 11.79 -102.51
CA THR A 231 -48.70 12.94 -103.30
C THR A 231 -47.87 12.57 -104.52
N ARG A 232 -47.48 11.28 -104.68
CA ARG A 232 -46.66 10.81 -105.80
C ARG A 232 -47.42 10.89 -107.14
N THR A 233 -46.83 11.56 -108.13
CA THR A 233 -47.43 11.76 -109.46
C THR A 233 -47.42 10.46 -110.28
N GLY A 234 -48.61 10.00 -110.70
CA GLY A 234 -48.80 8.76 -111.47
C GLY A 234 -49.84 7.77 -110.90
N LEU A 235 -50.43 8.05 -109.73
CA LEU A 235 -51.48 7.19 -109.14
C LEU A 235 -52.91 7.55 -109.58
N SER A 236 -53.72 6.50 -109.80
CA SER A 236 -55.19 6.57 -109.99
C SER A 236 -55.89 7.25 -108.80
N GLU A 237 -56.91 8.06 -109.08
CA GLU A 237 -57.66 8.85 -108.08
C GLU A 237 -58.25 7.98 -106.94
N LYS A 238 -58.61 6.73 -107.25
CA LYS A 238 -59.12 5.75 -106.27
C LYS A 238 -58.07 5.35 -105.23
N LYS A 239 -56.84 5.02 -105.67
CA LYS A 239 -55.72 4.65 -104.78
C LYS A 239 -55.23 5.83 -103.95
N ARG A 240 -55.32 7.06 -104.48
CA ARG A 240 -54.96 8.28 -103.74
C ARG A 240 -55.89 8.53 -102.56
N ARG A 241 -57.20 8.36 -102.74
CA ARG A 241 -58.19 8.46 -101.65
C ARG A 241 -58.01 7.36 -100.60
N GLU A 242 -57.62 6.16 -101.02
CA GLU A 242 -57.33 5.05 -100.12
C GLU A 242 -56.16 5.34 -99.19
N TYR A 243 -55.03 5.84 -99.71
CA TYR A 243 -53.87 6.21 -98.87
C TYR A 243 -54.14 7.41 -97.94
N LEU A 244 -54.96 8.37 -98.36
CA LEU A 244 -55.37 9.49 -97.49
C LEU A 244 -56.36 9.07 -96.40
N GLY A 245 -57.10 7.98 -96.58
CA GLY A 245 -57.98 7.42 -95.55
C GLY A 245 -57.26 6.49 -94.56
N LEU A 246 -56.04 6.07 -94.87
CA LEU A 246 -55.17 5.26 -94.00
C LEU A 246 -54.18 6.10 -93.17
N ALA A 247 -54.07 7.40 -93.48
CA ALA A 247 -53.27 8.40 -92.75
C ALA A 247 -54.13 9.08 -91.68
#